data_AF-A0A925RT33-F1
#
_entry.id   AF-A0A925RT33-F1
#
_cell.length_a   1.000
_cell.length_b   1.000
_cell.length_c   1.000
_cell.angle_alpha   90.00
_cell.angle_beta   90.00
_cell.angle_gamma   90.00
#
_symmetry.space_group_name_H-M   'P 1'
#
loop_
_entity.id
_entity.type
_entity.pdbx_description
1 polymer ?
#
loop_
_entity_poly.entity_id
_entity_poly.type
_entity_poly.pdbx_seq_one_letter_code
_entity_poly.pdbx_strand_id
1 'polypeptide(L)'
;MTSKTLASFVVSFATLSLPLIGQDRFLGNALLYPEDAAVPASPLEFILARDATYRQNPTAVAFERGSLQVDLRDGIIINERFSIFDEYIPPGVTADPIDIFGVVDVTTTLGTTAFVTSGTGEPLFRGTDYKELFVAVASLIPAAVVEPGRTDLVRLQSAPPSTLPRPSAGFVPTAVLALFNIQTPFIKDYRLGRYTSNRSYNAGERGRFDTDIVPGTYNYNFPRLNKPEVPVRIGINYFPTLDGFRKINSQKQGFRFTNLKFNDGFAELDINVINKITWEGNNFGIVSSTDNLYFSIVGLSDDEDPLS
;
A
#
# COMPACT_ATOMS: atom_id res chain seq x y z
N MET A 1 -40.13 -21.74 1.37
CA MET A 1 -39.11 -21.29 0.40
C MET A 1 -37.84 -21.04 1.18
N THR A 2 -36.82 -21.88 1.01
CA THR A 2 -35.49 -21.65 1.56
C THR A 2 -34.81 -20.61 0.68
N SER A 3 -34.76 -19.37 1.16
CA SER A 3 -33.97 -18.32 0.50
C SER A 3 -32.51 -18.71 0.59
N LYS A 4 -31.86 -18.92 -0.57
CA LYS A 4 -30.44 -19.23 -0.66
C LYS A 4 -29.74 -18.01 -1.25
N THR A 5 -28.58 -17.68 -0.70
CA THR A 5 -27.71 -16.64 -1.24
C THR A 5 -26.43 -17.30 -1.70
N LEU A 6 -26.07 -17.10 -2.96
CA LEU A 6 -24.78 -17.51 -3.49
C LEU A 6 -23.72 -16.51 -3.04
N ALA A 7 -22.55 -16.99 -2.66
CA ALA A 7 -21.44 -16.19 -2.17
C ALA A 7 -20.14 -16.53 -2.93
N SER A 8 -19.47 -15.50 -3.44
CA SER A 8 -18.06 -15.62 -3.85
C SER A 8 -17.16 -15.25 -2.67
N PHE A 9 -16.28 -16.16 -2.26
CA PHE A 9 -15.24 -15.88 -1.27
C PHE A 9 -14.00 -15.33 -1.96
N VAL A 10 -13.80 -14.01 -1.85
CA VAL A 10 -12.56 -13.37 -2.26
C VAL A 10 -11.68 -13.22 -1.03
N VAL A 11 -10.52 -13.87 -1.05
CA VAL A 11 -9.51 -13.74 -0.01
C VAL A 11 -8.45 -12.78 -0.49
N SER A 12 -8.35 -11.62 0.16
CA SER A 12 -7.29 -10.64 -0.09
C SER A 12 -6.35 -10.59 1.11
N PHE A 13 -5.07 -10.77 0.85
CA PHE A 13 -4.00 -10.57 1.81
C PHE A 13 -3.38 -9.21 1.57
N ALA A 14 -3.32 -8.35 2.59
CA ALA A 14 -2.58 -7.11 2.53
C ALA A 14 -1.51 -7.13 3.62
N THR A 15 -0.26 -6.82 3.28
CA THR A 15 0.84 -6.83 4.25
C THR A 15 1.59 -5.52 4.34
N LEU A 16 1.75 -5.08 5.59
CA LEU A 16 2.68 -4.11 6.17
C LEU A 16 2.74 -2.69 5.55
N SER A 17 2.09 -1.74 6.22
CA SER A 17 2.44 -0.30 6.20
C SER A 17 2.92 0.10 7.58
N LEU A 18 4.04 0.81 7.70
CA LEU A 18 4.51 1.32 8.98
C LEU A 18 4.91 2.78 8.85
N PRO A 19 4.10 3.71 9.37
CA PRO A 19 4.57 5.05 9.61
C PRO A 19 5.62 5.01 10.71
N LEU A 20 6.84 5.48 10.42
CA LEU A 20 7.85 5.71 11.44
C LEU A 20 7.52 7.04 12.14
N ILE A 21 6.50 7.04 13.00
CA ILE A 21 6.17 8.17 13.87
C ILE A 21 6.37 7.70 15.31
N GLY A 22 7.34 8.30 15.99
CA GLY A 22 7.62 8.01 17.39
C GLY A 22 6.46 8.43 18.29
N GLN A 23 5.72 7.47 18.82
CA GLN A 23 5.53 7.25 20.26
C GLN A 23 4.84 5.89 20.48
N ASP A 24 5.51 4.99 21.18
CA ASP A 24 5.06 3.70 21.70
C ASP A 24 4.14 2.86 20.81
N ARG A 25 4.72 2.12 19.86
CA ARG A 25 4.37 0.71 19.55
C ARG A 25 5.36 0.10 18.55
N PHE A 26 5.87 -1.06 18.93
CA PHE A 26 6.93 -1.83 18.28
C PHE A 26 6.41 -2.56 17.02
N LEU A 27 7.16 -2.49 15.91
CA LEU A 27 7.61 -3.60 15.03
C LEU A 27 7.59 -3.29 13.52
N GLY A 28 8.81 -3.04 13.01
CA GLY A 28 9.26 -3.17 11.63
C GLY A 28 10.40 -2.17 11.40
N ASN A 29 11.61 -2.55 11.82
CA ASN A 29 12.77 -1.66 11.74
C ASN A 29 13.25 -1.62 10.29
N ALA A 30 13.05 -0.50 9.61
CA ALA A 30 13.96 -0.12 8.53
C ALA A 30 15.36 -0.08 9.15
N LEU A 31 16.24 -0.98 8.73
CA LEU A 31 17.62 -1.00 9.22
C LEU A 31 18.40 0.00 8.37
N LEU A 32 18.66 1.17 8.93
CA LEU A 32 19.74 2.03 8.45
C LEU A 32 21.06 1.37 8.86
N TYR A 33 21.97 1.21 7.89
CA TYR A 33 23.28 0.62 8.16
C TYR A 33 24.09 1.55 9.07
N PRO A 34 24.93 1.00 9.98
CA PRO A 34 25.63 1.78 11.01
C PRO A 34 26.57 2.87 10.47
N GLU A 35 26.96 2.80 9.20
CA GLU A 35 27.70 3.85 8.48
C GLU A 35 26.86 5.11 8.15
N ASP A 36 25.54 5.06 8.34
CA ASP A 36 24.59 6.15 8.06
C ASP A 36 23.88 6.68 9.34
N ALA A 37 24.38 6.32 10.53
CA ALA A 37 23.67 6.43 11.81
C ALA A 37 23.63 7.82 12.50
N ALA A 38 23.58 8.92 11.75
CA ALA A 38 23.44 10.27 12.33
C ALA A 38 22.31 11.06 11.65
N VAL A 39 21.11 10.47 11.59
CA VAL A 39 19.93 11.17 11.09
C VAL A 39 18.96 11.40 12.26
N PRO A 40 18.62 12.67 12.62
CA PRO A 40 17.57 12.95 13.58
C PRO A 40 16.25 12.32 13.09
N ALA A 41 15.40 11.84 14.01
CA ALA A 41 14.12 11.15 13.75
C ALA A 41 13.54 11.41 12.34
N SER A 42 13.96 10.57 11.39
CA SER A 42 13.70 10.83 9.98
C SER A 42 12.25 10.49 9.68
N PRO A 43 11.53 11.32 8.91
CA PRO A 43 10.19 11.00 8.39
C PRO A 43 10.22 9.93 7.28
N LEU A 44 11.19 9.01 7.35
CA LEU A 44 11.47 8.02 6.33
C LEU A 44 10.55 6.81 6.56
N GLU A 45 9.68 6.56 5.60
CA GLU A 45 8.79 5.39 5.56
C GLU A 45 9.19 4.51 4.39
N PHE A 46 9.39 3.22 4.65
CA PHE A 46 9.65 2.23 3.61
C PHE A 46 8.69 1.06 3.70
N ILE A 47 8.00 0.80 2.59
CA ILE A 47 6.93 -0.17 2.46
C ILE A 47 7.31 -1.17 1.39
N LEU A 48 7.16 -2.45 1.73
CA LEU A 48 7.19 -3.57 0.81
C LEU A 48 5.91 -4.38 1.04
N ALA A 49 4.93 -4.17 0.18
CA ALA A 49 3.62 -4.79 0.27
C ALA A 49 3.46 -5.85 -0.81
N ARG A 50 2.90 -6.98 -0.39
CA ARG A 50 2.45 -8.06 -1.27
C ARG A 50 0.95 -8.17 -1.08
N ASP A 51 0.22 -8.08 -2.20
CA ASP A 51 -1.20 -8.40 -2.23
C ASP A 51 -1.46 -9.57 -3.17
N ALA A 52 -2.40 -10.43 -2.78
CA ALA A 52 -2.86 -11.53 -3.62
C ALA A 52 -4.36 -11.72 -3.45
N THR A 53 -5.03 -12.02 -4.56
CA THR A 53 -6.43 -12.38 -4.61
C THR A 53 -6.57 -13.82 -5.06
N TYR A 54 -7.32 -14.59 -4.29
CA TYR A 54 -7.65 -15.97 -4.58
C TYR A 54 -9.14 -16.20 -4.69
N ARG A 55 -9.53 -17.11 -5.59
CA ARG A 55 -10.88 -17.65 -5.70
C ARG A 55 -10.86 -19.14 -5.36
N GLN A 56 -11.70 -19.55 -4.43
CA GLN A 56 -11.87 -20.96 -4.11
C GLN A 56 -13.09 -21.54 -4.82
N ASN A 57 -12.93 -22.73 -5.41
CA ASN A 57 -13.99 -23.56 -5.94
C ASN A 57 -14.06 -24.91 -5.16
N PRO A 58 -14.96 -25.85 -5.48
CA PRO A 58 -15.11 -27.09 -4.69
C PRO A 58 -13.84 -27.94 -4.57
N THR A 59 -12.89 -27.80 -5.49
CA THR A 59 -11.71 -28.68 -5.60
C THR A 59 -10.37 -27.95 -5.47
N ALA A 60 -10.32 -26.64 -5.70
CA ALA A 60 -9.09 -25.88 -5.83
C ALA A 60 -9.19 -24.43 -5.32
N VAL A 61 -8.04 -23.83 -5.03
CA VAL A 61 -7.87 -22.39 -4.79
C VAL A 61 -7.06 -21.83 -5.96
N ALA A 62 -7.72 -21.05 -6.81
CA ALA A 62 -7.14 -20.42 -7.99
C ALA A 62 -6.58 -19.03 -7.63
N PHE A 63 -5.40 -18.72 -8.15
CA PHE A 63 -4.84 -17.37 -8.10
C PHE A 63 -5.51 -16.53 -9.17
N GLU A 64 -6.06 -15.38 -8.79
CA GLU A 64 -6.74 -14.46 -9.72
C GLU A 64 -5.80 -13.33 -10.14
N ARG A 65 -5.12 -12.74 -9.16
CA ARG A 65 -4.18 -11.64 -9.36
C ARG A 65 -3.30 -11.45 -8.13
N GLY A 66 -2.22 -10.73 -8.31
CA GLY A 66 -1.42 -10.22 -7.20
C GLY A 66 -0.66 -8.95 -7.57
N SER A 67 -0.04 -8.34 -6.57
CA SER A 67 0.81 -7.18 -6.73
C SER A 67 2.00 -7.25 -5.75
N LEU A 68 3.11 -6.68 -6.20
CA LEU A 68 4.24 -6.31 -5.37
C LEU A 68 4.38 -4.80 -5.45
N GLN A 69 4.15 -4.12 -4.34
CA GLN A 69 4.35 -2.69 -4.20
C GLN A 69 5.58 -2.43 -3.34
N VAL A 70 6.45 -1.55 -3.83
CA VAL A 70 7.57 -0.97 -3.10
C VAL A 70 7.31 0.53 -3.03
N ASP A 71 7.25 1.11 -1.84
CA ASP A 71 7.04 2.55 -1.65
C ASP A 71 8.03 3.08 -0.63
N LEU A 72 8.85 4.06 -1.00
CA LEU A 72 9.66 4.83 -0.07
C LEU A 72 9.16 6.27 -0.05
N ARG A 73 8.98 6.81 1.15
CA ARG A 73 8.66 8.22 1.39
C ARG A 73 9.69 8.81 2.33
N ASP A 74 10.13 10.02 2.01
CA ASP A 74 10.99 10.81 2.86
C ASP A 74 10.47 12.26 2.89
N GLY A 75 10.11 12.72 4.06
CA GLY A 75 9.35 13.94 4.29
C GLY A 75 7.87 13.64 4.53
N ILE A 76 7.20 14.54 5.26
CA ILE A 76 5.79 14.39 5.65
C ILE A 76 5.07 15.73 5.46
N ILE A 77 3.83 15.65 4.97
CA ILE A 77 2.84 16.72 4.98
C ILE A 77 1.82 16.39 6.07
N ILE A 78 1.73 17.23 7.11
CA ILE A 78 0.74 17.10 8.19
C ILE A 78 -0.37 18.11 7.92
N ASN A 79 -1.60 17.63 7.71
CA ASN A 79 -2.78 18.47 7.46
C ASN A 79 -3.61 18.62 8.74
N GLU A 80 -4.18 19.81 8.98
CA GLU A 80 -4.97 20.06 10.20
C GLU A 80 -6.39 19.47 10.13
N ARG A 81 -6.85 19.12 8.93
CA ARG A 81 -8.04 18.36 8.54
C ARG A 81 -7.90 18.06 7.04
N PHE A 82 -8.54 17.02 6.51
CA PHE A 82 -8.45 16.63 5.08
C PHE A 82 -9.21 17.61 4.17
N SER A 83 -8.82 18.87 4.16
CA SER A 83 -9.38 19.89 3.28
C SER A 83 -8.41 20.07 2.11
N ILE A 84 -8.83 19.55 0.97
CA ILE A 84 -8.10 19.56 -0.29
C ILE A 84 -8.95 20.38 -1.27
N PHE A 85 -8.31 21.32 -1.97
CA PHE A 85 -8.97 22.20 -2.92
C PHE A 85 -8.20 22.20 -4.25
N ASP A 86 -8.92 22.26 -5.35
CA ASP A 86 -8.37 22.49 -6.69
C ASP A 86 -8.01 23.97 -6.93
N GLU A 87 -8.53 24.87 -6.09
CA GLU A 87 -8.24 26.30 -6.11
C GLU A 87 -7.73 26.83 -4.76
N TYR A 88 -7.08 27.99 -4.82
CA TYR A 88 -6.60 28.68 -3.63
C TYR A 88 -7.78 29.23 -2.82
N ILE A 89 -7.88 28.82 -1.55
CA ILE A 89 -8.85 29.37 -0.60
C ILE A 89 -8.13 30.35 0.33
N PRO A 90 -8.46 31.66 0.29
CA PRO A 90 -7.87 32.62 1.21
C PRO A 90 -8.40 32.44 2.65
N PRO A 91 -7.63 32.87 3.67
CA PRO A 91 -8.10 32.87 5.05
C PRO A 91 -9.43 33.60 5.24
N GLY A 92 -10.28 33.08 6.12
CA GLY A 92 -11.57 33.71 6.45
C GLY A 92 -12.69 33.48 5.43
N VAL A 93 -12.41 32.80 4.31
CA VAL A 93 -13.44 32.34 3.38
C VAL A 93 -13.89 30.94 3.80
N THR A 94 -15.17 30.80 4.11
CA THR A 94 -15.79 29.48 4.23
C THR A 94 -16.05 28.96 2.82
N ALA A 95 -15.14 28.14 2.32
CA ALA A 95 -15.45 27.27 1.19
C ALA A 95 -16.26 26.07 1.72
N ASP A 96 -17.16 25.53 0.91
CA ASP A 96 -17.70 24.18 1.13
C ASP A 96 -16.64 23.21 0.59
N PRO A 97 -15.73 22.64 1.42
CA PRO A 97 -14.79 21.67 0.91
C PRO A 97 -15.57 20.44 0.47
N ILE A 98 -15.26 19.98 -0.74
CA ILE A 98 -15.57 18.61 -1.13
C ILE A 98 -14.52 17.77 -0.41
N ASP A 99 -14.86 17.17 0.74
CA ASP A 99 -14.05 16.07 1.26
C ASP A 99 -13.98 14.98 0.17
N ILE A 100 -12.87 14.25 0.09
CA ILE A 100 -12.66 13.09 -0.80
C ILE A 100 -13.74 11.99 -0.65
N PHE A 101 -14.64 12.13 0.33
CA PHE A 101 -15.81 11.30 0.59
C PHE A 101 -17.18 11.99 0.41
N GLY A 102 -17.23 13.20 -0.16
CA GLY A 102 -18.48 13.93 -0.41
C GLY A 102 -19.15 14.53 0.83
N VAL A 103 -18.40 14.69 1.93
CA VAL A 103 -18.87 15.33 3.16
C VAL A 103 -18.47 16.80 3.15
N VAL A 104 -19.45 17.69 3.29
CA VAL A 104 -19.21 19.15 3.37
C VAL A 104 -18.67 19.49 4.75
N ASP A 105 -17.38 19.83 4.85
CA ASP A 105 -16.76 20.33 6.09
C ASP A 105 -16.86 21.86 6.19
N VAL A 106 -17.90 22.34 6.87
CA VAL A 106 -18.25 23.77 7.01
C VAL A 106 -17.27 24.57 7.91
N THR A 107 -16.04 24.08 8.18
CA THR A 107 -15.14 24.68 9.20
C THR A 107 -13.75 25.13 8.74
N THR A 108 -13.48 25.29 7.44
CA THR A 108 -12.15 25.66 6.93
C THR A 108 -11.81 27.17 6.98
N THR A 109 -11.94 27.80 8.15
CA THR A 109 -11.66 29.25 8.33
C THR A 109 -10.20 29.66 8.16
N LEU A 110 -9.25 28.70 8.15
CA LEU A 110 -7.82 28.95 7.98
C LEU A 110 -7.39 29.21 6.53
N GLY A 111 -8.21 28.82 5.55
CA GLY A 111 -7.83 28.80 4.14
C GLY A 111 -6.69 27.81 3.85
N THR A 112 -6.25 27.77 2.59
CA THR A 112 -5.16 26.90 2.14
C THR A 112 -3.81 27.53 2.46
N THR A 113 -2.92 26.78 3.12
CA THR A 113 -1.61 27.26 3.58
C THR A 113 -0.46 26.73 2.74
N ALA A 114 -0.68 25.69 1.93
CA ALA A 114 0.29 25.19 0.98
C ALA A 114 -0.31 24.87 -0.39
N PHE A 115 0.53 25.01 -1.41
CA PHE A 115 0.31 24.44 -2.74
C PHE A 115 1.23 23.24 -2.91
N VAL A 116 0.69 22.09 -3.28
CA VAL A 116 1.42 20.84 -3.42
C VAL A 116 1.28 20.36 -4.86
N THR A 117 2.39 19.95 -5.46
CA THR A 117 2.43 19.43 -6.84
C THR A 117 3.34 18.22 -6.95
N SER A 118 3.01 17.30 -7.85
CA SER A 118 3.86 16.15 -8.20
C SER A 118 4.59 16.42 -9.53
N GLY A 119 5.92 16.20 -9.53
CA GLY A 119 6.76 16.46 -10.70
C GLY A 119 6.52 15.52 -11.89
N THR A 120 5.66 14.52 -11.75
CA THR A 120 5.43 13.46 -12.74
C THR A 120 3.97 13.28 -13.13
N GLY A 121 3.08 14.13 -12.60
CA GLY A 121 1.67 14.08 -12.92
C GLY A 121 0.96 12.82 -12.40
N GLU A 122 1.58 12.11 -11.46
CA GLU A 122 0.92 11.10 -10.64
C GLU A 122 0.08 11.76 -9.54
N PRO A 123 -1.02 11.16 -9.10
CA PRO A 123 -1.80 11.70 -8.00
C PRO A 123 -1.00 11.87 -6.71
N LEU A 124 -1.20 13.03 -6.08
CA LEU A 124 -0.54 13.39 -4.82
C LEU A 124 -0.98 12.50 -3.66
N PHE A 125 -2.27 12.15 -3.62
CA PHE A 125 -2.87 11.32 -2.59
C PHE A 125 -3.51 10.08 -3.22
N ARG A 126 -3.50 8.96 -2.47
CA ARG A 126 -4.12 7.71 -2.95
C ARG A 126 -5.63 7.95 -3.13
N GLY A 127 -6.15 7.65 -4.31
CA GLY A 127 -7.58 7.79 -4.63
C GLY A 127 -7.98 9.19 -5.10
N THR A 128 -7.04 10.10 -5.34
CA THR A 128 -7.31 11.35 -6.05
C THR A 128 -6.84 11.28 -7.50
N ASP A 129 -7.36 12.14 -8.36
CA ASP A 129 -6.80 12.40 -9.70
C ASP A 129 -5.95 13.68 -9.71
N TYR A 130 -5.90 14.38 -8.58
CA TYR A 130 -5.26 15.68 -8.47
C TYR A 130 -3.73 15.57 -8.41
N LYS A 131 -3.11 16.25 -9.35
CA LYS A 131 -1.64 16.37 -9.53
C LYS A 131 -1.09 17.63 -8.86
N GLU A 132 -1.99 18.58 -8.62
CA GLU A 132 -1.75 19.91 -8.05
C GLU A 132 -2.92 20.21 -7.14
N LEU A 133 -2.64 20.65 -5.92
CA LEU A 133 -3.65 20.85 -4.89
C LEU A 133 -3.28 21.98 -3.96
N PHE A 134 -4.29 22.71 -3.51
CA PHE A 134 -4.20 23.58 -2.37
C PHE A 134 -4.68 22.84 -1.13
N VAL A 135 -3.88 22.88 -0.08
CA VAL A 135 -4.11 22.11 1.15
C VAL A 135 -3.93 22.98 2.39
N ALA A 136 -4.76 22.72 3.40
CA ALA A 136 -4.60 23.27 4.73
C ALA A 136 -3.59 22.43 5.54
N VAL A 137 -2.35 22.89 5.54
CA VAL A 137 -1.19 22.21 6.13
C VAL A 137 -0.86 22.81 7.50
N ALA A 138 -0.76 21.94 8.51
CA ALA A 138 -0.31 22.24 9.86
C ALA A 138 1.21 22.40 9.92
N SER A 139 1.89 21.45 9.29
CA SER A 139 3.34 21.30 9.39
C SER A 139 3.88 20.51 8.19
N LEU A 140 5.10 20.86 7.79
CA LEU A 140 5.86 20.19 6.74
C LEU A 140 7.23 19.81 7.26
N ILE A 141 7.59 18.56 7.02
CA ILE A 141 8.93 18.04 7.27
C ILE A 141 9.51 17.69 5.89
N PRO A 142 10.61 18.35 5.45
CA PRO A 142 11.23 18.04 4.17
C PRO A 142 11.90 16.65 4.21
N ALA A 143 12.30 16.14 3.05
CA ALA A 143 13.16 14.98 2.97
C ALA A 143 14.47 15.21 3.75
N ALA A 144 14.92 14.19 4.49
CA ALA A 144 16.09 14.28 5.36
C ALA A 144 17.25 13.36 4.93
N VAL A 145 16.97 12.30 4.18
CA VAL A 145 17.91 11.20 3.88
C VAL A 145 18.08 10.99 2.39
N VAL A 146 16.97 10.97 1.65
CA VAL A 146 16.92 10.59 0.24
C VAL A 146 16.66 11.82 -0.62
N GLU A 147 17.49 12.00 -1.65
CA GLU A 147 17.33 13.07 -2.64
C GLU A 147 15.99 12.89 -3.38
N PRO A 148 15.09 13.88 -3.43
CA PRO A 148 13.85 13.77 -4.18
C PRO A 148 14.05 13.74 -5.71
N GLY A 149 13.22 12.96 -6.42
CA GLY A 149 13.13 13.03 -7.89
C GLY A 149 14.24 12.31 -8.68
N ARG A 150 15.08 11.50 -8.03
CA ARG A 150 16.21 10.78 -8.64
C ARG A 150 15.96 9.28 -8.77
N THR A 151 14.83 8.90 -9.39
CA THR A 151 14.50 7.47 -9.62
C THR A 151 15.46 6.76 -10.56
N ASP A 152 16.13 7.52 -11.41
CA ASP A 152 17.21 7.04 -12.25
C ASP A 152 18.32 6.36 -11.43
N LEU A 153 18.44 6.64 -10.13
CA LEU A 153 19.46 6.08 -9.25
C LEU A 153 18.95 4.99 -8.28
N VAL A 154 17.63 4.77 -8.20
CA VAL A 154 17.09 3.77 -7.26
C VAL A 154 17.24 2.37 -7.83
N ARG A 155 17.78 1.44 -7.02
CA ARG A 155 18.04 0.05 -7.44
C ARG A 155 17.79 -0.96 -6.33
N LEU A 156 17.20 -2.11 -6.66
CA LEU A 156 17.27 -3.30 -5.80
C LEU A 156 18.69 -3.87 -5.85
N GLN A 157 19.42 -3.78 -4.73
CA GLN A 157 20.81 -4.21 -4.65
C GLN A 157 20.93 -5.70 -4.29
N SER A 158 20.12 -6.16 -3.35
CA SER A 158 20.09 -7.57 -2.95
C SER A 158 18.71 -7.95 -2.44
N ALA A 159 18.32 -9.20 -2.64
CA ALA A 159 17.09 -9.77 -2.11
C ALA A 159 17.35 -11.24 -1.73
N PRO A 160 16.40 -11.91 -1.05
CA PRO A 160 16.41 -13.37 -0.91
C PRO A 160 16.44 -14.06 -2.28
N PRO A 161 16.55 -15.40 -2.38
CA PRO A 161 16.67 -16.12 -3.65
C PRO A 161 15.37 -16.05 -4.48
N SER A 162 15.10 -14.87 -5.01
CA SER A 162 13.96 -14.51 -5.83
C SER A 162 14.38 -14.21 -7.26
N THR A 163 13.41 -14.24 -8.17
CA THR A 163 13.58 -14.00 -9.62
C THR A 163 13.53 -12.53 -10.00
N LEU A 164 13.43 -11.61 -9.02
CA LEU A 164 13.50 -10.17 -9.29
C LEU A 164 14.87 -9.80 -9.91
N PRO A 165 14.88 -9.00 -10.99
CA PRO A 165 16.12 -8.54 -11.61
C PRO A 165 17.01 -7.79 -10.61
N ARG A 166 18.33 -7.95 -10.74
CA ARG A 166 19.32 -7.25 -9.91
C ARG A 166 20.46 -6.74 -10.80
N PRO A 167 20.76 -5.43 -10.83
CA PRO A 167 19.99 -4.37 -10.19
C PRO A 167 18.67 -4.13 -10.94
N SER A 168 17.52 -4.07 -10.25
CA SER A 168 16.25 -3.65 -10.89
C SER A 168 16.07 -2.15 -10.80
N ALA A 169 15.64 -1.56 -11.91
CA ALA A 169 15.02 -0.23 -11.96
C ALA A 169 13.49 -0.39 -12.08
N GLY A 170 12.75 0.70 -12.27
CA GLY A 170 11.29 0.66 -12.46
C GLY A 170 10.49 1.43 -11.41
N PHE A 171 11.16 2.21 -10.58
CA PHE A 171 10.48 3.20 -9.75
C PHE A 171 9.94 4.32 -10.61
N VAL A 172 8.67 4.64 -10.41
CA VAL A 172 8.03 5.83 -10.97
C VAL A 172 8.67 7.04 -10.28
N PRO A 173 9.25 8.00 -11.05
CA PRO A 173 9.71 9.25 -10.46
C PRO A 173 8.53 9.91 -9.79
N THR A 174 8.63 10.20 -8.50
CA THR A 174 7.66 11.05 -7.84
C THR A 174 8.40 12.00 -6.90
N ALA A 175 8.76 13.17 -7.42
CA ALA A 175 9.11 14.28 -6.55
C ALA A 175 7.81 14.99 -6.15
N VAL A 176 7.65 15.29 -4.86
CA VAL A 176 6.57 16.15 -4.39
C VAL A 176 7.19 17.47 -3.95
N LEU A 177 6.67 18.57 -4.49
CA LEU A 177 7.01 19.92 -4.08
C LEU A 177 5.82 20.49 -3.31
N ALA A 178 6.08 20.97 -2.10
CA ALA A 178 5.13 21.72 -1.31
C ALA A 178 5.66 23.16 -1.14
N LEU A 179 4.91 24.12 -1.67
CA LEU A 179 5.10 25.55 -1.42
C LEU A 179 4.26 25.90 -0.20
N PHE A 180 4.90 26.16 0.93
CA PHE A 180 4.24 26.48 2.20
C PHE A 180 4.16 27.98 2.42
N ASN A 181 3.18 28.38 3.23
CA ASN A 181 2.94 29.77 3.63
C ASN A 181 2.57 30.68 2.44
N ILE A 182 1.81 30.13 1.49
CA ILE A 182 1.36 30.80 0.25
C ILE A 182 0.44 32.00 0.48
N GLN A 183 -0.04 32.17 1.72
CA GLN A 183 -0.86 33.30 2.15
C GLN A 183 -0.03 34.57 2.38
N THR A 184 1.31 34.46 2.34
CA THR A 184 2.23 35.56 2.59
C THR A 184 3.29 35.62 1.47
N PRO A 185 4.01 36.74 1.32
CA PRO A 185 5.13 36.80 0.37
C PRO A 185 6.33 35.92 0.77
N PHE A 186 6.35 35.37 1.99
CA PHE A 186 7.44 34.53 2.50
C PHE A 186 7.11 33.05 2.28
N ILE A 187 7.07 32.65 1.01
CA ILE A 187 6.83 31.27 0.59
C ILE A 187 8.08 30.44 0.83
N LYS A 188 7.91 29.24 1.42
CA LYS A 188 8.98 28.28 1.64
C LYS A 188 8.78 27.04 0.77
N ASP A 189 9.86 26.54 0.19
CA ASP A 189 9.84 25.31 -0.60
C ASP A 189 10.23 24.09 0.27
N TYR A 190 9.42 23.05 0.18
CA TYR A 190 9.67 21.76 0.80
C TYR A 190 9.65 20.69 -0.28
N ARG A 191 10.76 19.96 -0.39
CA ARG A 191 10.86 18.82 -1.31
C ARG A 191 10.74 17.53 -0.52
N LEU A 192 9.83 16.67 -0.97
CA LEU A 192 9.60 15.36 -0.39
C LEU A 192 9.97 14.29 -1.41
N GLY A 193 10.69 13.28 -0.96
CA GLY A 193 11.06 12.13 -1.76
C GLY A 193 9.94 11.11 -1.77
N ARG A 194 9.47 10.70 -2.95
CA ARG A 194 8.55 9.57 -3.08
C ARG A 194 9.00 8.65 -4.21
N TYR A 195 9.03 7.37 -3.91
CA TYR A 195 9.57 6.36 -4.80
C TYR A 195 8.64 5.15 -4.77
N THR A 196 7.83 5.02 -5.81
CA THR A 196 6.88 3.90 -5.90
C THR A 196 7.25 3.00 -7.07
N SER A 197 7.25 1.69 -6.84
CA SER A 197 7.31 0.67 -7.89
C SER A 197 6.17 -0.30 -7.65
N ASN A 198 5.39 -0.59 -8.68
CA ASN A 198 4.33 -1.58 -8.62
C ASN A 198 4.51 -2.61 -9.72
N ARG A 199 4.41 -3.89 -9.36
CA ARG A 199 4.45 -5.01 -10.29
C ARG A 199 3.20 -5.86 -10.07
N SER A 200 2.34 -5.89 -11.09
CA SER A 200 1.11 -6.67 -11.09
C SER A 200 1.33 -8.06 -11.69
N TYR A 201 0.51 -9.02 -11.25
CA TYR A 201 0.51 -10.41 -11.67
C TYR A 201 -0.92 -10.84 -12.00
N ASN A 202 -1.09 -11.56 -13.11
CA ASN A 202 -2.37 -12.07 -13.57
C ASN A 202 -2.59 -13.53 -13.13
N ALA A 203 -3.79 -14.07 -13.31
CA ALA A 203 -4.19 -15.41 -12.86
C ALA A 203 -3.22 -16.56 -13.28
N GLY A 204 -2.58 -16.44 -14.44
CA GLY A 204 -1.59 -17.41 -14.93
C GLY A 204 -0.17 -17.26 -14.35
N GLU A 205 0.10 -16.21 -13.58
CA GLU A 205 1.45 -15.81 -13.16
C GLU A 205 1.76 -16.17 -11.71
N ARG A 206 0.97 -17.03 -11.06
CA ARG A 206 1.21 -17.45 -9.66
C ARG A 206 2.63 -17.97 -9.43
N GLY A 207 3.15 -18.81 -10.33
CA GLY A 207 4.51 -19.33 -10.21
C GLY A 207 5.58 -18.22 -10.22
N ARG A 208 5.39 -17.22 -11.08
CA ARG A 208 6.25 -16.04 -11.14
C ARG A 208 6.11 -15.21 -9.85
N PHE A 209 4.89 -14.92 -9.42
CA PHE A 209 4.57 -14.22 -8.18
C PHE A 209 5.27 -14.83 -6.95
N ASP A 210 5.17 -16.16 -6.80
CA ASP A 210 5.75 -16.90 -5.68
C ASP A 210 7.29 -16.92 -5.71
N THR A 211 7.89 -16.85 -6.90
CA THR A 211 9.36 -16.81 -7.06
C THR A 211 9.94 -15.40 -7.01
N ASP A 212 9.17 -14.38 -7.36
CA ASP A 212 9.60 -12.98 -7.29
C ASP A 212 9.60 -12.48 -5.83
N ILE A 213 8.66 -12.95 -5.01
CA ILE A 213 8.43 -12.43 -3.65
C ILE A 213 8.71 -13.54 -2.63
N VAL A 214 9.96 -13.62 -2.19
CA VAL A 214 10.44 -14.62 -1.24
C VAL A 214 10.70 -13.98 0.13
N PRO A 215 10.33 -14.62 1.25
CA PRO A 215 10.66 -14.14 2.59
C PRO A 215 12.17 -13.90 2.81
N GLY A 216 12.49 -12.83 3.53
CA GLY A 216 13.84 -12.40 3.88
C GLY A 216 14.08 -10.91 3.63
N THR A 217 15.35 -10.50 3.60
CA THR A 217 15.73 -9.08 3.55
C THR A 217 15.95 -8.59 2.12
N TYR A 218 15.25 -7.51 1.76
CA TYR A 218 15.41 -6.76 0.52
C TYR A 218 16.17 -5.47 0.80
N ASN A 219 17.29 -5.26 0.12
CA ASN A 219 18.10 -4.05 0.26
C ASN A 219 18.05 -3.23 -1.02
N TYR A 220 17.59 -2.00 -0.89
CA TYR A 220 17.52 -1.03 -1.97
C TYR A 220 18.58 0.05 -1.75
N ASN A 221 19.14 0.54 -2.85
CA ASN A 221 19.96 1.74 -2.87
C ASN A 221 19.08 2.90 -3.33
N PHE A 222 19.09 3.98 -2.56
CA PHE A 222 18.44 5.24 -2.86
C PHE A 222 19.48 6.37 -2.97
N PRO A 223 19.22 7.43 -3.73
CA PRO A 223 20.15 8.56 -3.85
C PRO A 223 20.21 9.35 -2.54
N ARG A 224 21.40 9.62 -2.00
CA ARG A 224 21.54 10.43 -0.78
C ARG A 224 21.23 11.89 -1.03
N LEU A 225 20.51 12.51 -0.10
CA LEU A 225 20.22 13.95 -0.13
C LEU A 225 21.52 14.77 -0.24
N ASN A 226 21.54 15.73 -1.16
CA ASN A 226 22.68 16.60 -1.52
C ASN A 226 23.92 15.89 -2.10
N LYS A 227 23.93 14.55 -2.18
CA LYS A 227 25.03 13.73 -2.74
C LYS A 227 24.46 12.49 -3.45
N PRO A 228 23.63 12.67 -4.49
CA PRO A 228 22.84 11.59 -5.08
C PRO A 228 23.70 10.43 -5.63
N GLU A 229 24.94 10.70 -6.02
CA GLU A 229 25.92 9.71 -6.46
C GLU A 229 26.38 8.73 -5.35
N VAL A 230 26.21 9.11 -4.08
CA VAL A 230 26.47 8.24 -2.93
C VAL A 230 25.16 7.55 -2.54
N PRO A 231 25.05 6.22 -2.65
CA PRO A 231 23.82 5.53 -2.27
C PRO A 231 23.60 5.55 -0.75
N VAL A 232 22.33 5.65 -0.36
CA VAL A 232 21.83 5.25 0.96
C VAL A 232 21.23 3.87 0.81
N ARG A 233 21.73 2.91 1.60
CA ARG A 233 21.19 1.56 1.57
C ARG A 233 20.07 1.43 2.61
N ILE A 234 18.88 1.05 2.15
CA ILE A 234 17.72 0.86 3.02
C ILE A 234 17.26 -0.59 2.86
N GLY A 235 17.28 -1.33 3.98
CA GLY A 235 16.84 -2.72 4.06
C GLY A 235 15.43 -2.84 4.64
N ILE A 236 14.63 -3.76 4.10
CA ILE A 236 13.34 -4.16 4.63
C ILE A 236 13.24 -5.68 4.72
N ASN A 237 12.71 -6.17 5.83
CA ASN A 237 12.45 -7.59 6.00
C ASN A 237 11.02 -7.91 5.56
N TYR A 238 10.91 -8.83 4.61
CA TYR A 238 9.63 -9.41 4.20
C TYR A 238 9.44 -10.73 4.95
N PHE A 239 8.36 -10.81 5.72
CA PHE A 239 7.99 -12.02 6.43
C PHE A 239 7.04 -12.86 5.58
N PRO A 240 7.02 -14.19 5.77
CA PRO A 240 6.05 -15.03 5.09
C PRO A 240 4.63 -14.59 5.47
N THR A 241 3.71 -14.61 4.51
CA THR A 241 2.32 -14.22 4.72
C THR A 241 1.39 -15.40 4.42
N LEU A 242 0.13 -15.30 4.86
CA LEU A 242 -0.88 -16.25 4.42
C LEU A 242 -1.02 -16.21 2.90
N ASP A 243 -1.32 -17.37 2.31
CA ASP A 243 -1.41 -17.54 0.88
C ASP A 243 -2.50 -18.55 0.49
N GLY A 244 -2.93 -18.56 -0.77
CA GLY A 244 -3.92 -19.51 -1.27
C GLY A 244 -3.42 -20.96 -1.16
N PHE A 245 -4.30 -21.89 -0.77
CA PHE A 245 -3.92 -23.30 -0.57
C PHE A 245 -3.22 -23.91 -1.79
N ARG A 246 -2.17 -24.68 -1.52
CA ARG A 246 -1.49 -25.52 -2.51
C ARG A 246 -0.88 -26.76 -1.87
N LYS A 247 -0.65 -27.78 -2.67
CA LYS A 247 0.08 -28.99 -2.27
C LYS A 247 1.38 -29.06 -3.05
N ILE A 248 2.52 -28.86 -2.37
CA ILE A 248 3.86 -28.97 -2.95
C ILE A 248 4.54 -30.17 -2.29
N ASN A 249 5.03 -31.13 -3.07
CA ASN A 249 5.74 -32.32 -2.56
C ASN A 249 4.99 -33.01 -1.40
N SER A 250 3.68 -33.19 -1.56
CA SER A 250 2.78 -33.74 -0.55
C SER A 250 2.58 -32.92 0.74
N GLN A 251 3.22 -31.76 0.87
CA GLN A 251 2.99 -30.82 1.97
C GLN A 251 1.89 -29.82 1.61
N LYS A 252 0.96 -29.61 2.55
CA LYS A 252 -0.08 -28.58 2.45
C LYS A 252 0.50 -27.24 2.85
N GLN A 253 0.38 -26.23 1.99
CA GLN A 253 0.77 -24.85 2.26
C GLN A 253 -0.40 -23.91 1.99
N GLY A 254 -0.40 -22.74 2.63
CA GLY A 254 -1.43 -21.72 2.44
C GLY A 254 -2.70 -22.00 3.24
N PHE A 255 -3.84 -21.57 2.72
CA PHE A 255 -5.15 -21.54 3.38
C PHE A 255 -6.27 -21.87 2.39
N ARG A 256 -7.24 -22.70 2.83
CA ARG A 256 -8.53 -22.89 2.14
C ARG A 256 -9.65 -23.19 3.11
N PHE A 257 -10.87 -22.88 2.72
CA PHE A 257 -12.06 -23.32 3.42
C PHE A 257 -12.34 -24.81 3.16
N THR A 258 -12.91 -25.50 4.14
CA THR A 258 -13.08 -26.96 4.09
C THR A 258 -14.52 -27.45 4.16
N ASN A 259 -15.46 -26.62 4.63
CA ASN A 259 -16.85 -27.02 4.83
C ASN A 259 -17.86 -26.17 4.05
N LEU A 260 -17.40 -25.48 3.01
CA LEU A 260 -18.29 -24.73 2.13
C LEU A 260 -18.97 -25.69 1.15
N LYS A 261 -20.29 -25.56 1.02
CA LYS A 261 -21.03 -26.19 -0.06
C LYS A 261 -20.94 -25.28 -1.27
N PHE A 262 -20.60 -25.84 -2.42
CA PHE A 262 -20.49 -25.07 -3.65
C PHE A 262 -21.63 -25.44 -4.63
N ASN A 263 -22.14 -24.44 -5.34
CA ASN A 263 -23.08 -24.58 -6.45
C ASN A 263 -22.66 -23.58 -7.56
N ASP A 264 -22.51 -24.06 -8.79
CA ASP A 264 -22.06 -23.26 -9.96
C ASP A 264 -20.81 -22.40 -9.72
N GLY A 265 -19.85 -22.92 -8.94
CA GLY A 265 -18.58 -22.23 -8.63
C GLY A 265 -18.65 -21.25 -7.47
N PHE A 266 -19.84 -20.98 -6.93
CA PHE A 266 -20.06 -20.13 -5.76
C PHE A 266 -20.32 -20.98 -4.52
N ALA A 267 -19.98 -20.46 -3.35
CA ALA A 267 -20.35 -21.11 -2.11
C ALA A 267 -21.79 -20.74 -1.72
N GLU A 268 -22.63 -21.72 -1.42
CA GLU A 268 -23.97 -21.50 -0.88
C GLU A 268 -23.90 -21.19 0.61
N LEU A 269 -24.45 -20.06 1.03
CA LEU A 269 -24.67 -19.74 2.44
C LEU A 269 -26.18 -19.65 2.70
N ASP A 270 -26.61 -20.14 3.87
CA ASP A 270 -28.01 -20.02 4.29
C ASP A 270 -28.17 -18.78 5.18
N ILE A 271 -28.97 -17.83 4.73
CA ILE A 271 -29.18 -16.56 5.43
C ILE A 271 -30.00 -16.71 6.73
N ASN A 272 -30.67 -17.85 6.92
CA ASN A 272 -31.57 -18.08 8.04
C ASN A 272 -30.87 -18.75 9.23
N VAL A 273 -29.61 -19.15 9.08
CA VAL A 273 -28.84 -19.83 10.13
C VAL A 273 -27.44 -19.23 10.29
N ILE A 274 -26.82 -19.50 11.43
CA ILE A 274 -25.41 -19.19 11.65
C ILE A 274 -24.56 -20.13 10.80
N ASN A 275 -23.99 -19.60 9.71
CA ASN A 275 -23.04 -20.34 8.88
C ASN A 275 -21.73 -20.52 9.64
N LYS A 276 -21.39 -21.76 10.01
CA LYS A 276 -20.09 -22.09 10.57
C LYS A 276 -19.10 -22.29 9.42
N ILE A 277 -18.03 -21.51 9.36
CA ILE A 277 -16.98 -21.64 8.35
C ILE A 277 -15.74 -22.27 8.99
N THR A 278 -15.20 -23.32 8.39
CA THR A 278 -13.95 -23.97 8.79
C THR A 278 -12.95 -23.90 7.66
N TRP A 279 -11.67 -23.90 8.03
CA TRP A 279 -10.55 -23.85 7.09
C TRP A 279 -9.47 -24.86 7.47
N GLU A 280 -8.57 -25.13 6.52
CA GLU A 280 -7.32 -25.83 6.77
C GLU A 280 -6.14 -25.07 6.17
N GLY A 281 -4.95 -25.39 6.68
CA GLY A 281 -3.75 -24.62 6.39
C GLY A 281 -3.55 -23.51 7.42
N ASN A 282 -2.57 -22.64 7.19
CA ASN A 282 -2.06 -21.73 8.20
C ASN A 282 -1.50 -22.41 9.47
N ASN A 283 -1.02 -23.65 9.34
CA ASN A 283 -0.52 -24.41 10.49
C ASN A 283 0.85 -23.92 10.98
N PHE A 284 1.45 -22.98 10.26
CA PHE A 284 2.68 -22.33 10.63
C PHE A 284 2.29 -21.05 11.37
N GLY A 285 2.77 -20.85 12.61
CA GLY A 285 2.51 -19.64 13.42
C GLY A 285 3.20 -18.38 12.88
N ILE A 286 3.11 -18.15 11.57
CA ILE A 286 3.84 -17.13 10.81
C ILE A 286 2.92 -15.95 10.46
N VAL A 287 1.66 -15.97 10.88
CA VAL A 287 0.78 -14.80 10.74
C VAL A 287 1.26 -13.72 11.70
N SER A 288 1.72 -12.61 11.15
CA SER A 288 2.06 -11.42 11.93
C SER A 288 0.77 -10.81 12.50
N SER A 289 0.85 -10.14 13.64
CA SER A 289 -0.27 -9.35 14.17
C SER A 289 -0.71 -8.21 13.25
N THR A 290 0.04 -7.94 12.19
CA THR A 290 -0.23 -6.92 11.18
C THR A 290 -0.83 -7.47 9.88
N ASP A 291 -0.92 -8.80 9.73
CA ASP A 291 -1.51 -9.40 8.54
C ASP A 291 -3.03 -9.23 8.57
N ASN A 292 -3.57 -8.64 7.52
CA ASN A 292 -5.00 -8.49 7.37
C ASN A 292 -5.54 -9.53 6.39
N LEU A 293 -6.57 -10.25 6.84
CA LEU A 293 -7.31 -11.20 6.05
C LEU A 293 -8.70 -10.66 5.79
N TYR A 294 -8.98 -10.34 4.52
CA TYR A 294 -10.30 -9.87 4.12
C TYR A 294 -11.06 -11.01 3.43
N PHE A 295 -12.34 -11.13 3.79
CA PHE A 295 -13.30 -11.98 3.12
C PHE A 295 -14.38 -11.10 2.51
N SER A 296 -14.58 -11.20 1.19
CA SER A 296 -15.80 -10.68 0.58
C SER A 296 -16.82 -11.81 0.49
N ILE A 297 -18.08 -11.48 0.78
CA ILE A 297 -19.26 -12.30 0.53
C ILE A 297 -20.16 -11.42 -0.32
N VAL A 298 -20.29 -11.74 -1.60
CA VAL A 298 -21.21 -11.05 -2.51
C VAL A 298 -22.45 -11.92 -2.63
N GLY A 299 -23.60 -11.41 -2.21
CA GLY A 299 -24.86 -12.13 -2.38
C GLY A 299 -25.34 -11.99 -3.82
N LEU A 300 -25.41 -13.10 -4.56
CA LEU A 300 -26.05 -13.10 -5.88
C LEU A 300 -27.56 -13.30 -5.68
N SER A 301 -28.37 -12.37 -6.16
CA SER A 301 -29.79 -12.60 -6.41
C SER A 301 -29.95 -13.29 -7.77
N ASP A 302 -31.09 -13.96 -8.00
CA ASP A 302 -31.40 -14.63 -9.27
C ASP A 302 -31.36 -13.67 -10.49
N ASP A 303 -31.40 -12.35 -10.26
CA ASP A 303 -31.34 -11.31 -11.30
C ASP A 303 -29.92 -10.76 -11.57
N GLU A 304 -28.92 -11.13 -10.76
CA GLU A 304 -27.52 -10.68 -10.86
C GLU A 304 -26.55 -11.86 -11.08
N ASP A 305 -26.93 -12.82 -11.93
CA ASP A 305 -26.01 -13.89 -12.36
C ASP A 305 -24.87 -13.29 -13.19
N PRO A 306 -23.60 -13.32 -12.74
CA PRO A 306 -22.46 -12.83 -13.51
C PRO A 306 -22.11 -13.73 -14.71
N LEU A 307 -22.86 -14.81 -14.94
CA LEU A 307 -22.79 -15.68 -16.12
C LEU A 307 -23.88 -15.42 -17.17
N SER A 308 -24.79 -14.45 -16.93
CA SER A 308 -25.80 -14.00 -17.89
C SER A 308 -25.31 -12.95 -18.89
#